data_AF-A0A0G0JH42-F1
#
_entry.id   AF-A0A0G0JH42-F1
#
_cell.length_a   1.000
_cell.length_b   1.000
_cell.length_c   1.000
_cell.angle_alpha   90.00
_cell.angle_beta   90.00
_cell.angle_gamma   90.00
#
_symmetry.space_group_name_H-M   'P 1'
#
loop_
_entity.id
_entity.type
_entity.pdbx_description
1 polymer ?
#
loop_
_entity_poly.entity_id
_entity_poly.type
_entity_poly.pdbx_seq_one_letter_code
_entity_poly.pdbx_strand_id
1 'polypeptide(L)'
;SYKSSVQNDVIEFQTGPLVLDDGEVQKSFVNNSVNGTTRHKRLLLATDETNRIFIIVVREKVNLIELANYLRSLNVFGKELDVINLDGGKSVALWDRYYPEVNYNSNDRLPLVICVK
;
A
#
# COMPACT_ATOMS: atom_id res chain seq x y z
N SER A 1 18.96 -19.60 -25.42
CA SER A 1 19.48 -19.81 -24.05
C SER A 1 19.86 -18.46 -23.46
N TYR A 2 18.89 -17.67 -23.00
CA TYR A 2 19.19 -16.47 -22.21
C TYR A 2 19.23 -16.89 -20.74
N LYS A 3 20.43 -16.94 -20.17
CA LYS A 3 20.63 -16.98 -18.73
C LYS A 3 20.63 -15.51 -18.26
N SER A 4 19.53 -15.00 -17.74
CA SER A 4 19.60 -13.93 -16.75
C SER A 4 19.67 -14.61 -15.39
N SER A 5 20.85 -14.60 -14.78
CA SER A 5 20.98 -14.88 -13.35
C SER A 5 20.46 -13.64 -12.62
N VAL A 6 19.13 -13.52 -12.55
CA VAL A 6 18.50 -12.65 -11.57
C VAL A 6 18.79 -13.31 -10.23
N GLN A 7 19.56 -12.62 -9.41
CA GLN A 7 19.73 -12.98 -8.02
C GLN A 7 18.34 -12.86 -7.39
N ASN A 8 17.66 -13.99 -7.21
CA ASN A 8 16.32 -14.03 -6.62
C ASN A 8 16.41 -13.40 -5.23
N ASP A 9 15.78 -12.24 -5.05
CA ASP A 9 15.42 -11.78 -3.72
C ASP A 9 14.60 -12.90 -3.05
N VAL A 10 15.07 -13.37 -1.90
CA VAL A 10 14.62 -14.62 -1.26
C VAL A 10 13.20 -14.50 -0.66
N ILE A 11 12.61 -13.30 -0.67
CA ILE A 11 11.36 -13.00 0.01
C ILE A 11 10.40 -12.36 -0.97
N GLU A 12 9.42 -13.16 -1.41
CA GLU A 12 8.25 -12.70 -2.13
C GLU A 12 7.07 -12.67 -1.16
N PHE A 13 6.26 -11.62 -1.21
CA PHE A 13 5.07 -11.48 -0.38
C PHE A 13 3.85 -11.21 -1.25
N GLN A 14 2.84 -12.07 -1.15
CA GLN A 14 1.58 -11.87 -1.85
C GLN A 14 0.63 -11.04 -0.98
N THR A 15 0.25 -9.88 -1.50
CA THR A 15 -0.75 -8.98 -0.91
C THR A 15 -1.68 -8.44 -1.99
N GLY A 16 -2.72 -7.70 -1.60
CA GLY A 16 -3.58 -7.04 -2.56
C GLY A 16 -4.91 -6.58 -1.98
N PRO A 17 -5.80 -6.05 -2.83
CA PRO A 17 -5.71 -6.02 -4.30
C PRO A 17 -4.78 -4.92 -4.84
N LEU A 18 -4.44 -5.00 -6.13
CA LEU A 18 -3.98 -3.84 -6.90
C LEU A 18 -5.10 -2.79 -6.95
N VAL A 19 -4.78 -1.54 -6.67
CA VAL A 19 -5.74 -0.43 -6.48
C VAL A 19 -5.62 0.59 -7.60
N LEU A 20 -4.39 0.99 -7.91
CA LEU A 20 -4.04 1.83 -9.05
C LEU A 20 -2.93 1.14 -9.86
N ASP A 21 -3.01 1.27 -11.17
CA ASP A 21 -2.01 0.82 -12.15
C ASP A 21 -1.91 1.94 -13.20
N ASP A 22 -0.74 2.55 -13.31
CA ASP A 22 -0.50 3.75 -14.13
C ASP A 22 -1.53 4.86 -13.88
N GLY A 23 -1.87 5.08 -12.60
CA GLY A 23 -2.87 6.07 -12.18
C GLY A 23 -4.33 5.70 -12.48
N GLU A 24 -4.61 4.54 -13.08
CA GLU A 24 -5.96 4.07 -13.37
C GLU A 24 -6.52 3.13 -12.29
N VAL A 25 -7.79 3.34 -11.93
CA VAL A 25 -8.44 2.61 -10.83
C VAL A 25 -8.77 1.19 -11.26
N GLN A 26 -8.14 0.22 -10.59
CA GLN A 26 -8.24 -1.20 -10.84
C GLN A 26 -9.50 -1.82 -10.20
N LYS A 27 -10.68 -1.34 -10.63
CA LYS A 27 -11.99 -1.68 -10.02
C LYS A 27 -12.28 -3.18 -9.97
N SER A 28 -11.91 -3.93 -11.01
CA SER A 28 -12.13 -5.38 -11.07
C SER A 28 -11.36 -6.12 -9.96
N PHE A 29 -10.08 -5.80 -9.78
CA PHE A 29 -9.24 -6.34 -8.72
C PHE A 29 -9.76 -5.97 -7.33
N VAL A 30 -10.19 -4.72 -7.15
CA VAL A 30 -10.78 -4.27 -5.90
C VAL A 30 -12.09 -5.01 -5.59
N ASN A 31 -13.00 -5.11 -6.55
CA ASN A 31 -14.31 -5.74 -6.36
C ASN A 31 -14.21 -7.25 -6.11
N ASN A 32 -13.19 -7.91 -6.67
CA ASN A 32 -12.96 -9.34 -6.49
C ASN A 32 -12.14 -9.68 -5.22
N SER A 33 -11.68 -8.68 -4.47
CA SER A 33 -10.99 -8.88 -3.19
C SER A 33 -11.99 -9.03 -2.04
N VAL A 34 -11.70 -9.96 -1.13
CA VAL A 34 -12.49 -10.25 0.09
C VAL A 34 -12.83 -8.98 0.88
N ASN A 35 -11.88 -8.04 0.99
CA ASN A 35 -12.03 -6.81 1.77
C ASN A 35 -11.87 -5.54 0.91
N GLY A 36 -12.05 -5.64 -0.41
CA GLY A 36 -11.78 -4.52 -1.30
C GLY A 36 -12.86 -3.43 -1.26
N THR A 37 -14.13 -3.84 -1.17
CA THR A 37 -15.30 -2.93 -1.21
C THR A 37 -15.75 -2.44 0.16
N THR A 38 -15.33 -3.12 1.23
CA THR A 38 -15.65 -2.77 2.62
C THR A 38 -14.82 -1.59 3.12
N ARG A 39 -15.28 -0.91 4.17
CA ARG A 39 -14.55 0.23 4.77
C ARG A 39 -13.63 -0.24 5.89
N HIS A 40 -12.33 -0.07 5.71
CA HIS A 40 -11.31 -0.42 6.69
C HIS A 40 -10.24 0.67 6.77
N LYS A 41 -9.46 0.65 7.86
CA LYS A 41 -8.16 1.30 7.86
C LYS A 41 -7.30 0.61 6.82
N ARG A 42 -6.49 1.37 6.08
CA ARG A 42 -5.70 0.85 4.96
C ARG A 42 -4.22 1.12 5.19
N LEU A 43 -3.41 0.17 4.76
CA LEU A 43 -1.99 0.36 4.54
C LEU A 43 -1.77 0.09 3.05
N LEU A 44 -1.08 0.99 2.36
CA LEU A 44 -0.79 0.84 0.94
C LEU A 44 0.70 1.00 0.69
N LEU A 45 1.19 0.28 -0.30
CA LEU A 45 2.49 0.52 -0.91
C LEU A 45 2.24 1.13 -2.28
N ALA A 46 2.93 2.23 -2.59
CA ALA A 46 2.79 2.91 -3.85
C ALA A 46 4.13 3.25 -4.48
N THR A 47 4.16 3.33 -5.81
CA THR A 47 5.31 3.77 -6.60
C THR A 47 4.85 4.78 -7.65
N ASP A 48 5.65 5.82 -7.88
CA ASP A 48 5.41 6.78 -8.97
C ASP A 48 6.31 6.50 -10.19
N GLU A 49 6.16 7.30 -11.25
CA GLU A 49 6.95 7.20 -12.49
C GLU A 49 8.47 7.35 -12.27
N THR A 50 8.88 7.90 -11.14
CA THR A 50 10.30 8.09 -10.78
C THR A 50 10.84 6.95 -9.91
N ASN A 51 10.06 5.89 -9.69
CA ASN A 51 10.33 4.78 -8.77
C ASN A 51 10.48 5.22 -7.31
N ARG A 52 9.91 6.36 -6.91
CA ARG A 52 9.82 6.72 -5.50
C ARG A 52 8.77 5.84 -4.83
N ILE A 53 9.15 5.22 -3.71
CA ILE A 53 8.27 4.35 -2.93
C ILE A 53 7.59 5.18 -1.85
N PHE A 54 6.28 5.04 -1.73
CA PHE A 54 5.47 5.64 -0.69
C PHE A 54 4.80 4.54 0.15
N ILE A 55 4.85 4.69 1.46
CA ILE A 55 4.05 3.90 2.40
C ILE A 55 2.92 4.79 2.91
N ILE A 56 1.68 4.43 2.56
CA ILE A 56 0.51 5.25 2.86
C ILE A 56 -0.29 4.59 3.98
N VAL A 57 -0.46 5.30 5.09
CA VAL A 57 -1.20 4.84 6.27
C VAL A 57 -2.51 5.61 6.38
N VAL A 58 -3.64 4.91 6.26
CA VAL A 58 -4.99 5.50 6.38
C VAL A 58 -5.63 5.05 7.69
N ARG A 59 -5.75 6.00 8.63
CA ARG A 59 -6.26 5.76 9.99
C ARG A 59 -7.79 5.70 10.07
N GLU A 60 -8.46 6.31 9.10
CA GLU A 60 -9.92 6.28 8.98
C GLU A 60 -10.41 5.08 8.17
N LYS A 61 -11.68 4.70 8.36
CA LYS A 61 -12.28 3.59 7.61
C LYS A 61 -12.77 4.07 6.25
N VAL A 62 -12.07 3.66 5.20
CA VAL A 62 -12.36 4.02 3.80
C VAL A 62 -12.45 2.77 2.93
N ASN A 63 -13.22 2.84 1.84
CA ASN A 63 -13.16 1.82 0.81
C ASN A 63 -12.02 2.12 -0.17
N LEU A 64 -11.53 1.11 -0.90
CA LEU A 64 -10.37 1.26 -1.77
C LEU A 64 -10.64 2.14 -3.01
N ILE A 65 -11.87 2.18 -3.52
CA ILE A 65 -12.22 2.98 -4.70
C ILE A 65 -12.25 4.48 -4.36
N GLU A 66 -12.88 4.84 -3.24
CA GLU A 66 -12.88 6.20 -2.68
C GLU A 66 -11.44 6.66 -2.42
N LEU A 67 -10.64 5.79 -1.79
CA LEU A 67 -9.24 6.08 -1.52
C LEU A 67 -8.43 6.26 -2.81
N ALA A 68 -8.59 5.40 -3.81
CA ALA A 68 -7.91 5.50 -5.08
C ALA A 68 -8.20 6.85 -5.78
N ASN A 69 -9.47 7.25 -5.83
CA ASN A 69 -9.86 8.53 -6.42
C ASN A 69 -9.31 9.72 -5.64
N TYR A 70 -9.23 9.62 -4.31
CA TYR A 70 -8.62 10.64 -3.49
C TYR A 70 -7.11 10.74 -3.73
N LEU A 71 -6.39 9.63 -3.80
CA LEU A 71 -4.95 9.63 -4.08
C LEU A 71 -4.63 10.26 -5.44
N ARG A 72 -5.42 9.94 -6.48
CA ARG A 72 -5.31 10.56 -7.81
C ARG A 72 -5.52 12.08 -7.82
N SER A 73 -6.24 12.63 -6.84
CA SER A 73 -6.47 14.08 -6.76
C SER A 73 -5.37 14.83 -6.02
N LEU A 74 -4.42 14.12 -5.39
CA LEU A 74 -3.31 14.73 -4.68
C LEU A 74 -2.15 15.04 -5.63
N ASN A 75 -1.82 16.32 -5.77
CA ASN A 75 -0.68 16.80 -6.57
C ASN A 75 0.70 16.35 -6.05
N VAL A 76 0.76 15.65 -4.91
CA VAL A 76 2.00 15.13 -4.33
C VAL A 76 2.51 13.90 -5.09
N PHE A 77 1.59 13.16 -5.68
CA PHE A 77 1.88 12.03 -6.55
C PHE A 77 1.98 12.56 -7.98
N GLY A 78 2.87 11.99 -8.78
CA GLY A 78 2.98 12.31 -10.19
C GLY A 78 1.70 11.94 -10.95
N LYS A 79 1.78 11.94 -12.29
CA LYS A 79 0.63 11.52 -13.09
C LYS A 79 0.38 10.01 -13.01
N GLU A 80 1.45 9.25 -12.84
CA GLU A 80 1.45 7.80 -12.84
C GLU A 80 1.69 7.36 -11.40
N LEU A 81 0.77 6.57 -10.87
CA LEU A 81 0.86 6.06 -9.51
C LEU A 81 0.34 4.63 -9.50
N ASP A 82 1.23 3.70 -9.19
CA ASP A 82 0.88 2.32 -8.92
C ASP A 82 0.64 2.16 -7.43
N VAL A 83 -0.44 1.50 -7.06
CA VAL A 83 -0.80 1.33 -5.64
C VAL A 83 -1.31 -0.08 -5.42
N ILE A 84 -0.70 -0.77 -4.46
CA ILE A 84 -1.18 -2.06 -3.97
C ILE A 84 -1.61 -1.96 -2.51
N ASN A 85 -2.73 -2.59 -2.18
CA ASN A 85 -3.19 -2.67 -0.80
C ASN A 85 -2.41 -3.73 -0.01
N LEU A 86 -1.98 -3.35 1.19
CA LEU A 86 -1.39 -4.21 2.20
C LEU A 86 -2.45 -4.65 3.22
N ASP A 87 -2.04 -5.40 4.24
CA ASP A 87 -2.96 -5.81 5.29
C ASP A 87 -3.55 -4.59 6.03
N GLY A 88 -4.85 -4.66 6.31
CA GLY A 88 -5.64 -3.53 6.75
C GLY A 88 -6.30 -3.74 8.12
N GLY A 89 -7.24 -2.87 8.44
CA GLY A 89 -8.07 -3.02 9.65
C GLY A 89 -7.27 -2.83 10.94
N LYS A 90 -7.23 -3.87 11.78
CA LYS A 90 -6.48 -3.84 13.05
C LYS A 90 -4.97 -3.90 12.83
N SER A 91 -4.54 -4.43 11.69
CA SER A 91 -3.12 -4.60 11.37
C SER A 91 -2.40 -3.32 10.94
N VAL A 92 -3.13 -2.23 10.73
CA VAL A 92 -2.52 -0.95 10.34
C VAL A 92 -1.78 -0.36 11.53
N ALA A 93 -0.46 -0.35 11.45
CA ALA A 93 0.42 0.30 12.41
C ALA A 93 1.49 1.15 11.70
N LEU A 94 1.99 2.15 12.40
CA LEU A 94 3.10 2.98 11.99
C LEU A 94 4.02 3.17 13.21
N TRP A 95 5.32 3.00 12.98
CA TRP A 95 6.33 3.28 13.98
C TRP A 95 7.48 4.05 13.34
N ASP A 96 7.82 5.18 13.97
CA ASP A 96 8.94 6.03 13.66
C ASP A 96 9.69 6.33 14.96
N ARG A 97 11.02 6.25 14.89
CA ARG A 97 11.90 6.52 16.04
C ARG A 97 12.05 8.02 16.30
N TYR A 98 12.15 8.80 15.22
CA TYR A 98 12.47 10.22 15.25
C TYR A 98 11.22 11.08 15.45
N TYR A 99 10.06 10.59 15.02
CA TYR A 99 8.77 11.27 15.11
C TYR A 99 7.74 10.41 15.87
N PRO A 100 7.92 10.19 17.19
CA PRO A 100 7.03 9.32 17.95
C PRO A 100 5.57 9.77 17.97
N GLU A 101 5.30 11.06 17.73
CA GLU A 101 3.95 11.62 17.63
C GLU A 101 3.15 11.10 16.43
N VAL A 102 3.82 10.61 15.38
CA VAL A 102 3.14 9.99 14.24
C VAL A 102 2.87 8.50 14.45
N ASN A 103 3.35 7.90 15.54
CA ASN A 103 3.16 6.48 15.81
C ASN A 103 1.67 6.13 15.95
N TYR A 104 1.34 4.93 15.47
CA TYR A 104 -0.02 4.44 15.45
C TYR A 104 -0.05 2.93 15.64
N ASN A 105 -0.86 2.42 16.56
CA ASN A 105 -0.96 0.97 16.86
C ASN A 105 0.41 0.29 17.05
N SER A 106 1.41 1.01 17.58
CA SER A 106 2.81 0.57 17.63
C SER A 106 3.10 -0.57 18.63
N ASN A 107 2.11 -0.95 19.44
CA ASN A 107 2.22 -2.01 20.44
C ASN A 107 1.54 -3.32 20.00
N ASP A 108 0.88 -3.34 18.83
CA ASP A 108 0.20 -4.52 18.33
C ASP A 108 1.21 -5.53 17.75
N ARG A 109 0.95 -6.82 17.94
CA ARG A 109 1.73 -7.89 17.32
C ARG A 109 1.22 -8.16 15.92
N LEU A 110 2.02 -7.79 14.92
CA LEU A 110 1.69 -7.97 13.51
C LEU A 110 2.49 -9.13 12.90
N PRO A 111 1.89 -9.89 11.96
CA PRO A 111 2.55 -11.03 11.33
C PRO A 111 3.71 -10.61 10.41
N LEU A 112 3.66 -9.39 9.88
CA LEU A 112 4.69 -8.81 9.02
C LEU A 112 4.89 -7.33 9.36
N VAL A 113 6.14 -6.88 9.32
CA VAL A 113 6.51 -5.47 9.45
C VAL A 113 7.39 -5.09 8.27
N ILE A 114 7.02 -4.03 7.56
CA ILE A 114 7.84 -3.45 6.49
C ILE A 114 8.65 -2.31 7.10
N CYS A 115 9.96 -2.35 6.93
CA CYS A 115 10.88 -1.35 7.46
C CYS A 115 11.69 -0.73 6.32
N VAL A 116 11.68 0.60 6.26
CA VAL A 116 12.60 1.39 5.44
C VAL A 116 13.75 1.82 6.35
N LYS A 117 14.99 1.59 5.92
CA LYS A 117 16.21 1.91 6.68
C LYS A 117 16.79 3.23 6.23
#